data_AF-A0A855XA50-F1
#
_entry.id   AF-A0A855XA50-F1
#
_cell.length_a   1.000
_cell.length_b   1.000
_cell.length_c   1.000
_cell.angle_alpha   90.00
_cell.angle_beta   90.00
_cell.angle_gamma   90.00
#
_symmetry.space_group_name_H-M   'P 1'
#
loop_
_entity.id
_entity.type
_entity.pdbx_description
1 polymer ?
#
loop_
_entity_poly.entity_id
_entity_poly.type
_entity_poly.pdbx_seq_one_letter_code
_entity_poly.pdbx_strand_id
1 'polypeptide(L)'
;MTEPLNPLAVRISTPARESFLSRGFYQLEESSLYVPIGAGDRRRNYFSSLESEHVRFDIDRTGRLMFIEVIAARSTWVVSDNFELPVWAQPADIRFLGFRTSIPDPRILTDETRQRLLLRFSSATPEQYVSLADNVILTVDGRGAITSVIVNDIVDDLAGREIARFRAGLRTEPPVSAIAQV
;
A
#
# COMPACT_ATOMS: atom_id res chain seq x y z
N MET A 1 -9.25 18.05 24.59
CA MET A 1 -9.10 17.04 23.52
C MET A 1 -7.85 16.26 23.84
N THR A 2 -8.00 15.03 24.34
CA THR A 2 -6.87 14.15 24.66
C THR A 2 -6.19 13.76 23.35
N GLU A 3 -4.86 13.90 23.29
CA GLU A 3 -4.04 13.42 22.17
C GLU A 3 -4.36 11.96 21.83
N PRO A 4 -4.19 11.55 20.56
CA PRO A 4 -4.72 10.27 20.13
C PRO A 4 -3.94 9.12 20.78
N LEU A 5 -4.70 8.10 21.21
CA LEU A 5 -4.22 6.72 21.28
C LEU A 5 -3.36 6.46 20.04
N ASN A 6 -2.14 5.95 20.23
CA ASN A 6 -1.19 5.51 19.19
C ASN A 6 -1.87 5.30 17.81
N PRO A 7 -1.52 6.05 16.75
CA PRO A 7 -2.26 6.03 15.49
C PRO A 7 -2.20 4.70 14.75
N LEU A 8 -1.21 3.87 15.08
CA LEU A 8 -1.05 2.51 14.59
C LEU A 8 -1.77 1.48 15.46
N ALA A 9 -2.51 1.90 16.50
CA ALA A 9 -3.34 0.99 17.30
C ALA A 9 -4.54 0.52 16.49
N VAL A 10 -4.79 -0.79 16.57
CA VAL A 10 -5.87 -1.45 15.85
C VAL A 10 -6.76 -2.28 16.76
N ARG A 11 -8.02 -2.41 16.37
CA ARG A 11 -8.93 -3.46 16.87
C ARG A 11 -9.00 -4.57 15.84
N ILE A 12 -8.72 -5.79 16.28
CA ILE A 12 -8.82 -7.01 15.50
C ILE A 12 -10.14 -7.70 15.86
N SER A 13 -10.87 -8.20 14.87
CA SER A 13 -12.12 -8.93 15.07
C SER A 13 -12.24 -10.07 14.06
N THR A 14 -13.05 -11.08 14.37
CA THR A 14 -13.34 -12.18 13.46
C THR A 14 -13.75 -11.63 12.08
N PRO A 15 -13.20 -12.16 10.98
CA PRO A 15 -13.50 -11.64 9.65
C PRO A 15 -14.99 -11.86 9.35
N ALA A 16 -15.67 -10.79 8.95
CA ALA A 16 -17.09 -10.84 8.59
C ALA A 16 -17.32 -11.26 7.13
N ARG A 17 -16.24 -11.43 6.34
CA ARG A 17 -16.25 -11.73 4.90
C ARG A 17 -15.05 -12.61 4.56
N GLU A 18 -15.15 -13.35 3.45
CA GLU A 18 -14.02 -14.08 2.86
C GLU A 18 -12.89 -13.12 2.46
N SER A 19 -11.66 -13.63 2.44
CA SER A 19 -10.48 -12.87 2.05
C SER A 19 -10.59 -12.40 0.60
N PHE A 20 -9.99 -11.25 0.31
CA PHE A 20 -10.00 -10.67 -1.03
C PHE A 20 -8.66 -10.94 -1.72
N LEU A 21 -8.73 -11.27 -3.01
CA LEU A 21 -7.59 -11.19 -3.89
C LEU A 21 -7.16 -9.72 -4.00
N SER A 22 -6.00 -9.41 -3.43
CA SER A 22 -5.30 -8.14 -3.61
C SER A 22 -3.88 -8.42 -4.07
N ARG A 23 -3.32 -7.47 -4.82
CA ARG A 23 -1.94 -7.48 -5.27
C ARG A 23 -1.40 -6.06 -5.28
N GLY A 24 -0.11 -5.90 -4.99
CA GLY A 24 0.57 -4.63 -5.19
C GLY A 24 0.84 -4.37 -6.67
N PHE A 25 0.46 -3.19 -7.16
CA PHE A 25 0.71 -2.73 -8.52
C PHE A 25 1.69 -1.57 -8.48
N TYR A 26 2.86 -1.77 -9.05
CA TYR A 26 3.88 -0.73 -9.10
C TYR A 26 3.78 0.03 -10.41
N GLN A 27 3.47 1.32 -10.31
CA GLN A 27 3.36 2.20 -11.45
C GLN A 27 4.73 2.79 -11.78
N LEU A 28 5.27 2.36 -12.92
CA LEU A 28 6.61 2.73 -13.35
C LEU A 28 6.76 4.22 -13.61
N GLU A 29 5.69 4.89 -14.03
CA GLU A 29 5.68 6.33 -14.33
C GLU A 29 5.70 7.19 -13.08
N GLU A 30 4.88 6.83 -12.10
CA GLU A 30 4.75 7.56 -10.84
C GLU A 30 5.82 7.11 -9.83
N SER A 31 6.54 6.03 -10.13
CA SER A 31 7.52 5.40 -9.23
C SER A 31 6.94 5.09 -7.85
N SER A 32 5.69 4.64 -7.84
CA SER A 32 4.90 4.40 -6.64
C SER A 32 4.26 3.01 -6.67
N LEU A 33 4.04 2.44 -5.49
CA LEU A 33 3.31 1.19 -5.31
C LEU A 33 1.90 1.48 -4.83
N TYR A 34 0.92 0.85 -5.46
CA TYR A 34 -0.48 0.91 -5.09
C TYR A 34 -1.00 -0.46 -4.70
N VAL A 35 -1.66 -0.55 -3.53
CA VAL A 35 -2.14 -1.82 -2.98
C VAL A 35 -3.60 -1.66 -2.54
N PRO A 36 -4.58 -2.11 -3.35
CA PRO A 36 -6.00 -2.05 -2.98
C PRO A 36 -6.37 -3.11 -1.96
N ILE A 37 -6.88 -2.72 -0.80
CA ILE A 37 -7.27 -3.62 0.28
C ILE A 37 -8.78 -3.82 0.24
N GLY A 38 -9.22 -4.81 -0.55
CA GLY A 38 -10.61 -5.28 -0.63
C GLY A 38 -11.37 -4.90 -1.91
N ALA A 39 -12.54 -5.53 -2.11
CA ALA A 39 -13.41 -5.22 -3.24
C ALA A 39 -13.94 -3.79 -3.14
N GLY A 40 -13.47 -2.94 -4.05
CA GLY A 40 -13.92 -1.57 -4.23
C GLY A 40 -15.42 -1.51 -4.49
N ASP A 41 -16.20 -1.47 -3.42
CA ASP A 41 -17.56 -0.96 -3.52
C ASP A 41 -17.41 0.51 -3.89
N ARG A 42 -17.74 0.84 -5.14
CA ARG A 42 -17.58 2.18 -5.76
C ARG A 42 -18.22 3.32 -4.93
N ARG A 43 -18.97 2.98 -3.88
CA ARG A 43 -19.66 3.87 -2.95
C ARG A 43 -19.02 3.97 -1.55
N ARG A 44 -17.87 3.32 -1.28
CA ARG A 44 -17.15 3.55 -0.02
C ARG A 44 -16.42 4.88 -0.10
N ASN A 45 -17.04 5.89 0.49
CA ASN A 45 -16.46 7.21 0.66
C ASN A 45 -15.18 7.07 1.51
N TYR A 46 -14.03 7.30 0.88
CA TYR A 46 -12.81 7.67 1.56
C TYR A 46 -13.13 8.68 2.66
N PHE A 47 -12.58 8.46 3.85
CA PHE A 47 -12.88 9.30 5.00
C PHE A 47 -11.65 10.04 5.52
N SER A 48 -10.53 9.34 5.67
CA SER A 48 -9.28 9.92 6.19
C SER A 48 -8.08 9.09 5.76
N SER A 49 -6.90 9.68 5.85
CA SER A 49 -5.61 9.02 5.66
C SER A 49 -4.83 8.93 6.97
N LEU A 50 -3.98 7.91 7.06
CA LEU A 50 -2.77 7.91 7.89
C LEU A 50 -1.58 8.04 6.95
N GLU A 51 -0.73 9.04 7.16
CA GLU A 51 0.33 9.37 6.21
C GLU A 51 1.66 9.70 6.88
N SER A 52 2.73 9.33 6.20
CA SER A 52 4.10 9.77 6.42
C SER A 52 4.64 10.35 5.12
N GLU A 53 5.93 10.67 5.04
CA GLU A 53 6.55 11.19 3.82
C GLU A 53 6.43 10.18 2.65
N HIS A 54 6.55 8.88 2.94
CA HIS A 54 6.69 7.84 1.91
C HIS A 54 5.50 6.90 1.81
N VAL A 55 4.58 6.91 2.78
CA VAL A 55 3.51 5.93 2.86
C VAL A 55 2.21 6.61 3.23
N ARG A 56 1.13 6.18 2.57
CA ARG A 56 -0.22 6.62 2.86
C ARG A 56 -1.16 5.42 2.93
N PHE A 57 -1.97 5.39 3.99
CA PHE A 57 -3.03 4.42 4.21
C PHE A 57 -4.38 5.13 4.15
N ASP A 58 -5.22 4.77 3.19
CA ASP A 58 -6.57 5.32 3.09
C ASP A 58 -7.56 4.48 3.87
N ILE A 59 -8.36 5.15 4.69
CA ILE A 59 -9.22 4.50 5.68
C ILE A 59 -10.67 5.00 5.52
N ASP A 60 -11.62 4.06 5.60
CA ASP A 60 -13.05 4.39 5.57
C ASP A 60 -13.55 4.95 6.91
N ARG A 61 -14.78 5.48 6.93
CA ARG A 61 -15.40 6.08 8.14
C ARG A 61 -15.53 5.12 9.34
N THR A 62 -15.33 3.83 9.11
CA THR A 62 -15.41 2.78 10.12
C THR A 62 -14.04 2.26 10.54
N GLY A 63 -12.95 2.91 10.11
CA GLY A 63 -11.58 2.55 10.47
C GLY A 63 -10.98 1.42 9.63
N ARG A 64 -11.64 0.97 8.56
CA ARG A 64 -11.11 -0.10 7.70
C ARG A 64 -10.08 0.46 6.71
N LEU A 65 -8.96 -0.23 6.57
CA LEU A 65 -8.00 0.03 5.51
C LEU A 65 -8.62 -0.31 4.15
N MET A 66 -8.52 0.62 3.21
CA MET A 66 -9.04 0.50 1.86
C MET A 66 -7.91 0.43 0.83
N PHE A 67 -6.80 1.12 1.10
CA PHE A 67 -5.73 1.29 0.14
C PHE A 67 -4.42 1.64 0.83
N ILE A 68 -3.32 1.18 0.25
CA ILE A 68 -1.96 1.58 0.62
C ILE A 68 -1.29 2.16 -0.61
N GLU A 69 -0.65 3.30 -0.44
CA GLU A 69 0.24 3.93 -1.41
C GLU A 69 1.64 4.05 -0.80
N VAL A 70 2.66 3.72 -1.59
CA VAL A 70 4.07 3.93 -1.24
C VAL A 70 4.71 4.80 -2.30
N ILE A 71 5.06 6.02 -1.91
CA ILE A 71 5.59 7.10 -2.77
C ILE A 71 7.14 7.11 -2.74
N ALA A 72 7.74 5.98 -2.34
CA ALA A 72 9.17 5.76 -2.44
C ALA A 72 9.48 4.92 -3.68
N ALA A 73 10.35 5.44 -4.56
CA ALA A 73 10.78 4.73 -5.74
C ALA A 73 11.38 3.37 -5.38
N ARG A 74 10.97 2.31 -6.09
CA ARG A 74 11.39 0.93 -5.81
C ARG A 74 12.90 0.78 -5.72
N SER A 75 13.67 1.56 -6.47
CA SER A 75 15.14 1.54 -6.44
C SER A 75 15.73 1.93 -5.07
N THR A 76 15.03 2.75 -4.28
CA THR A 76 15.49 3.22 -2.96
C THR A 76 15.18 2.25 -1.82
N TRP A 77 14.34 1.24 -2.06
CA TRP A 77 14.00 0.25 -1.05
C TRP A 77 15.24 -0.56 -0.65
N VAL A 78 15.43 -0.74 0.65
CA VAL A 78 16.61 -1.42 1.19
C VAL A 78 16.42 -2.93 1.07
N VAL A 79 17.31 -3.58 0.32
CA VAL A 79 17.32 -5.04 0.23
C VAL A 79 17.76 -5.63 1.58
N SER A 80 17.00 -6.60 2.09
CA SER A 80 17.28 -7.25 3.36
C SER A 80 16.98 -8.73 3.31
N ASP A 81 17.94 -9.53 3.77
CA ASP A 81 17.79 -10.99 3.90
C ASP A 81 16.85 -11.40 5.05
N ASN A 82 16.52 -10.47 5.96
CA ASN A 82 15.63 -10.68 7.10
C ASN A 82 14.15 -10.47 6.73
N PHE A 83 13.78 -10.91 5.54
CA PHE A 83 12.42 -10.83 5.00
C PHE A 83 11.61 -12.08 5.39
N GLU A 84 11.46 -12.32 6.70
CA GLU A 84 10.71 -13.46 7.21
C GLU A 84 9.20 -13.26 6.97
N LEU A 85 8.65 -14.06 6.07
CA LEU A 85 7.20 -14.18 5.90
C LEU A 85 6.66 -15.18 6.90
N PRO A 86 5.52 -14.90 7.56
CA PRO A 86 4.87 -15.91 8.35
C PRO A 86 4.42 -17.05 7.43
N VAL A 87 4.55 -18.29 7.91
CA VAL A 87 4.00 -19.48 7.23
C VAL A 87 2.48 -19.37 7.09
N TRP A 88 1.84 -18.67 8.03
CA TRP A 88 0.40 -18.45 8.03
C TRP A 88 0.04 -17.13 8.72
N ALA A 89 -0.96 -16.43 8.18
CA ALA A 89 -1.56 -15.24 8.79
C ALA A 89 -3.07 -15.43 8.87
N GLN A 90 -3.65 -15.14 10.03
CA GLN A 90 -5.08 -15.32 10.26
C GLN A 90 -5.87 -14.24 9.51
N PRO A 91 -6.87 -14.57 8.68
CA PRO A 91 -7.78 -13.56 8.15
C PRO A 91 -8.53 -12.86 9.29
N ALA A 92 -8.57 -11.53 9.30
CA ALA A 92 -9.32 -10.77 10.31
C ALA A 92 -9.81 -9.41 9.80
N ASP A 93 -10.85 -8.86 10.44
CA ASP A 93 -11.29 -7.47 10.23
C ASP A 93 -10.47 -6.55 11.15
N ILE A 94 -9.62 -5.70 10.56
CA ILE A 94 -8.78 -4.73 11.27
C ILE A 94 -9.38 -3.34 11.17
N ARG A 95 -9.55 -2.69 12.33
CA ARG A 95 -9.98 -1.29 12.45
C ARG A 95 -8.90 -0.44 13.09
N PHE A 96 -8.42 0.56 12.38
CA PHE A 96 -7.56 1.58 12.96
C PHE A 96 -8.35 2.40 13.98
N LEU A 97 -7.73 2.72 15.11
CA LEU A 97 -8.36 3.47 16.19
C LEU A 97 -8.06 4.98 16.12
N GLY A 98 -6.90 5.35 15.56
CA GLY A 98 -6.41 6.73 15.48
C GLY A 98 -6.13 7.21 14.06
N PHE A 99 -7.07 7.05 13.13
CA PHE A 99 -6.86 7.24 11.68
C PHE A 99 -6.97 8.68 11.14
N ARG A 100 -6.67 9.69 11.95
CA ARG A 100 -6.73 11.12 11.55
C ARG A 100 -5.45 11.89 11.90
N THR A 101 -4.31 11.25 11.71
CA THR A 101 -3.02 11.80 12.14
C THR A 101 -1.93 11.39 11.18
N SER A 102 -0.75 11.99 11.34
CA SER A 102 0.47 11.44 10.78
C SER A 102 0.85 10.13 11.47
N ILE A 103 1.60 9.30 10.76
CA ILE A 103 2.28 8.11 11.28
C ILE A 103 3.79 8.29 11.14
N PRO A 104 4.62 7.59 11.95
CA PRO A 104 6.06 7.60 11.76
C PRO A 104 6.43 7.03 10.39
N ASP A 105 7.51 7.55 9.81
CA ASP A 105 8.06 7.00 8.56
C ASP A 105 8.52 5.56 8.78
N PRO A 106 7.98 4.59 8.01
CA PRO A 106 8.42 3.22 8.11
C PRO A 106 9.80 3.05 7.47
N ARG A 107 10.57 2.09 7.98
CA ARG A 107 11.68 1.54 7.18
C ARG A 107 11.10 0.71 6.05
N ILE A 108 11.49 1.05 4.83
CA ILE A 108 11.02 0.37 3.61
C ILE A 108 12.06 -0.65 3.20
N LEU A 109 11.73 -1.93 3.41
CA LEU A 109 12.59 -3.07 3.12
C LEU A 109 12.00 -3.91 1.99
N THR A 110 12.87 -4.59 1.25
CA THR A 110 12.48 -5.45 0.13
C THR A 110 13.38 -6.67 0.04
N ASP A 111 12.96 -7.65 -0.73
CA ASP A 111 13.78 -8.82 -1.06
C ASP A 111 14.64 -8.55 -2.31
N GLU A 112 15.55 -9.46 -2.63
CA GLU A 112 16.42 -9.36 -3.82
C GLU A 112 15.62 -9.24 -5.13
N THR A 113 14.43 -9.85 -5.20
CA THR A 113 13.58 -9.79 -6.40
C THR A 113 12.80 -8.48 -6.52
N ARG A 114 12.72 -7.71 -5.43
CA ARG A 114 11.87 -6.52 -5.25
C ARG A 114 10.39 -6.74 -5.53
N GLN A 115 9.93 -7.99 -5.44
CA GLN A 115 8.52 -8.37 -5.57
C GLN A 115 7.82 -8.40 -4.22
N ARG A 116 8.56 -8.16 -3.13
CA ARG A 116 8.02 -8.08 -1.79
C ARG A 116 8.43 -6.78 -1.11
N LEU A 117 7.53 -6.23 -0.32
CA LEU A 117 7.74 -5.01 0.44
C LEU A 117 7.40 -5.24 1.90
N LEU A 118 8.26 -4.78 2.80
CA LEU A 118 8.00 -4.70 4.22
C LEU A 118 8.12 -3.24 4.66
N LEU A 119 7.03 -2.70 5.18
CA LEU A 119 6.95 -1.40 5.82
C LEU A 119 7.06 -1.61 7.34
N ARG A 120 8.23 -1.31 7.94
CA ARG A 120 8.46 -1.51 9.38
C ARG A 120 8.28 -0.21 10.15
N PHE A 121 7.25 -0.16 10.99
CA PHE A 121 6.95 1.00 11.85
C PHE A 121 7.57 0.92 13.24
N SER A 122 7.86 -0.29 13.72
CA SER A 122 8.43 -0.53 15.05
C SER A 122 9.37 -1.73 15.04
N SER A 123 10.31 -1.77 15.98
CA SER A 123 11.16 -2.93 16.25
C SER A 123 10.57 -3.88 17.31
N ALA A 124 9.35 -3.63 17.78
CA ALA A 124 8.66 -4.53 18.71
C ALA A 124 8.41 -5.90 18.06
N THR A 125 8.53 -6.96 18.86
CA THR A 125 8.27 -8.33 18.42
C THR A 125 6.80 -8.49 18.01
N PRO A 126 6.51 -8.97 16.78
CA PRO A 126 5.14 -9.26 16.38
C PRO A 126 4.61 -10.46 17.16
N GLU A 127 3.42 -10.31 17.73
CA GLU A 127 2.70 -11.38 18.42
C GLU A 127 1.57 -11.97 17.57
N GLN A 128 1.06 -11.20 16.61
CA GLN A 128 0.01 -11.64 15.69
C GLN A 128 0.32 -11.28 14.25
N TYR A 129 -0.05 -12.18 13.34
CA TYR A 129 0.03 -12.01 11.88
C TYR A 129 -1.39 -12.09 11.33
N VAL A 130 -1.82 -11.00 10.70
CA VAL A 130 -3.19 -10.86 10.20
C VAL A 130 -3.16 -10.68 8.69
N SER A 131 -3.90 -11.53 7.97
CA SER A 131 -4.14 -11.34 6.54
C SER A 131 -5.25 -10.33 6.34
N LEU A 132 -4.92 -9.22 5.68
CA LEU A 132 -5.87 -8.20 5.22
C LEU A 132 -6.42 -8.53 3.83
N ALA A 133 -5.58 -9.19 3.04
CA ALA A 133 -5.86 -9.73 1.71
C ALA A 133 -4.83 -10.84 1.42
N ASP A 134 -5.02 -11.59 0.33
CA ASP A 134 -4.18 -12.77 0.05
C ASP A 134 -2.68 -12.47 0.03
N ASN A 135 -2.31 -11.28 -0.48
CA ASN A 135 -0.91 -10.84 -0.57
C ASN A 135 -0.57 -9.67 0.36
N VAL A 136 -1.42 -9.38 1.35
CA VAL A 136 -1.18 -8.28 2.30
C VAL A 136 -1.36 -8.76 3.72
N ILE A 137 -0.27 -8.73 4.46
CA ILE A 137 -0.19 -9.18 5.85
C ILE A 137 0.17 -7.98 6.73
N LEU A 138 -0.46 -7.88 7.88
CA LEU A 138 -0.19 -6.88 8.89
C LEU A 138 0.23 -7.58 10.18
N THR A 139 1.28 -7.07 10.82
CA THR A 139 1.79 -7.64 12.08
C THR A 139 1.53 -6.69 13.24
N VAL A 140 1.17 -7.25 14.39
CA VAL A 140 0.72 -6.49 15.57
C VAL A 140 1.47 -6.97 16.80
N ASP A 141 1.86 -6.05 17.69
CA ASP A 141 2.46 -6.36 18.99
C ASP A 141 1.40 -6.72 20.06
N GLY A 142 1.86 -7.13 21.25
CA GLY A 142 0.99 -7.46 22.39
C GLY A 142 0.15 -6.31 22.93
N ARG A 143 0.35 -5.07 22.45
CA ARG A 143 -0.46 -3.89 22.81
C ARG A 143 -1.50 -3.55 21.74
N GLY A 144 -1.60 -4.35 20.68
CA GLY A 144 -2.52 -4.08 19.58
C GLY A 144 -2.02 -2.98 18.63
N ALA A 145 -0.73 -2.65 18.61
CA ALA A 145 -0.16 -1.68 17.68
C ALA A 145 0.51 -2.37 16.48
N ILE A 146 0.34 -1.81 15.29
CA ILE A 146 0.96 -2.31 14.06
C ILE A 146 2.48 -2.16 14.18
N THR A 147 3.19 -3.27 13.97
CA THR A 147 4.65 -3.28 13.88
C THR A 147 5.13 -3.24 12.44
N SER A 148 4.45 -3.90 11.52
CA SER A 148 4.80 -3.92 10.10
C SER A 148 3.60 -4.21 9.19
N VAL A 149 3.74 -3.81 7.92
CA VAL A 149 2.88 -4.24 6.82
C VAL A 149 3.75 -4.92 5.77
N ILE A 150 3.32 -6.07 5.28
CA ILE A 150 4.01 -6.89 4.31
C ILE A 150 3.12 -7.00 3.07
N VAL A 151 3.67 -6.68 1.91
CA VAL A 151 3.02 -6.81 0.60
C VAL A 151 3.81 -7.81 -0.23
N ASN A 152 3.12 -8.84 -0.70
CA ASN A 152 3.69 -9.90 -1.53
C ASN A 152 3.22 -9.77 -2.98
N ASP A 153 3.92 -10.48 -3.86
CA ASP A 153 3.57 -10.64 -5.27
C ASP A 153 3.36 -9.31 -6.02
N ILE A 154 4.21 -8.32 -5.74
CA ILE A 154 4.17 -7.03 -6.42
C ILE A 154 4.41 -7.24 -7.91
N VAL A 155 3.54 -6.67 -8.74
CA VAL A 155 3.65 -6.69 -10.20
C VAL A 155 3.83 -5.29 -10.77
N ASP A 156 4.46 -5.23 -11.93
CA ASP A 156 4.67 -3.98 -12.66
C ASP A 156 3.47 -3.66 -13.53
N ASP A 157 3.03 -2.39 -13.51
CA ASP A 157 2.08 -1.87 -14.48
C ASP A 157 2.78 -1.60 -15.82
N LEU A 158 2.94 -2.67 -16.59
CA LEU A 158 3.53 -2.62 -17.93
C LEU A 158 2.62 -1.91 -18.94
N ALA A 159 1.29 -1.95 -18.72
CA ALA A 159 0.29 -1.36 -19.61
C ALA A 159 0.30 0.17 -19.53
N GLY A 160 0.44 0.73 -18.31
CA GLY A 160 0.65 2.18 -18.13
C GLY A 160 1.81 2.68 -18.99
N ARG A 161 2.97 2.01 -18.88
CA ARG A 161 4.18 2.35 -19.63
C ARG A 161 3.98 2.35 -21.16
N GLU A 162 3.20 1.41 -21.70
CA GLU A 162 2.90 1.37 -23.13
C GLU A 162 2.00 2.53 -23.56
N ILE A 163 1.01 2.89 -22.74
CA ILE A 163 0.12 4.03 -22.99
C ILE A 163 0.89 5.35 -22.93
N ALA A 164 1.79 5.54 -21.97
CA ALA A 164 2.60 6.75 -21.92
C ALA A 164 3.60 6.85 -23.09
N ARG A 165 4.24 5.75 -23.50
CA ARG A 165 5.07 5.72 -24.70
C ARG A 165 4.29 6.11 -25.95
N PHE A 166 3.08 5.57 -26.10
CA PHE A 166 2.18 5.93 -27.20
C PHE A 166 1.83 7.43 -27.18
N ARG A 167 1.46 7.99 -26.01
CA ARG A 167 1.16 9.43 -25.85
C ARG A 167 2.38 10.32 -26.10
N ALA A 168 3.57 9.89 -25.72
CA ALA A 168 4.81 10.61 -26.00
C ALA A 168 5.13 10.62 -27.50
N GLY A 169 4.90 9.51 -28.21
CA GLY A 169 5.05 9.41 -29.67
C GLY A 169 4.06 10.28 -30.46
N LEU A 170 2.85 10.50 -29.93
CA LEU A 170 1.86 11.42 -30.54
C LEU A 170 2.25 12.90 -30.40
N ARG A 171 3.15 13.26 -29.47
CA ARG A 171 3.66 14.64 -29.33
C ARG A 171 4.76 15.00 -30.32
N THR A 172 5.29 14.02 -31.07
CA THR A 172 6.36 14.21 -32.05
C THR A 172 5.88 14.38 -33.50
N GLU A 173 4.58 14.43 -33.77
CA GLU A 173 4.11 14.85 -35.09
C GLU A 173 4.33 16.37 -35.24
N PRO A 174 5.10 16.82 -36.26
CA PRO A 174 5.24 18.24 -36.52
C PRO A 174 3.87 18.82 -36.90
N PRO A 175 3.59 20.10 -36.59
CA PRO A 175 2.33 20.72 -36.99
C PRO A 175 2.16 20.60 -38.50
N VAL A 176 1.02 20.06 -38.92
CA VAL A 176 0.56 20.06 -40.31
C VAL A 176 0.31 21.51 -40.71
N SER A 177 1.36 22.20 -41.14
CA SER A 177 1.28 23.51 -41.77
C SER A 177 2.18 23.53 -43.00
N ALA A 178 1.65 23.00 -44.11
CA ALA A 178 1.87 23.50 -45.49
C ALA A 178 1.25 22.51 -46.50
N ILE A 179 -0.08 22.41 -46.54
CA ILE A 179 -0.77 22.05 -47.78
C ILE A 179 -1.92 23.05 -47.95
N ALA A 180 -1.98 23.66 -49.14
CA ALA A 180 -2.77 24.81 -49.59
C ALA A 180 -2.03 26.15 -49.37
N GLN A 181 -1.73 26.94 -50.41
CA GLN A 181 -2.59 27.29 -51.54
C GLN A 181 -1.84 27.48 -52.87
N VAL A 182 -2.56 27.11 -53.93
CA VAL A 182 -2.59 27.54 -55.36
C VAL A 182 -1.55 28.56 -55.81
#